data_AF-A0A7Z0QLC5-F1
#
_entry.id   AF-A0A7Z0QLC5-F1
#
_cell.length_a   1.000
_cell.length_b   1.000
_cell.length_c   1.000
_cell.angle_alpha   90.00
_cell.angle_beta   90.00
_cell.angle_gamma   90.00
#
_symmetry.space_group_name_H-M   'P 1'
#
loop_
_entity.id
_entity.type
_entity.pdbx_description
1 polymer ?
#
loop_
_entity_poly.entity_id
_entity_poly.type
_entity_poly.pdbx_seq_one_letter_code
_entity_poly.pdbx_strand_id
1 'polypeptide(L)'
;MTKDDVRAARVKLGQMWKPGGGPLTAQELVRALGLSEDHGTDHVYNMEKGKSAVSGTIEMLLRIYLAGGVPPDDIVIFKDAPRRAR
;
A
#
# COMPACT_ATOMS: atom_id res chain seq x y z
N MET A 1 -6.01 -13.90 2.96
CA MET A 1 -5.08 -13.01 3.70
C MET A 1 -5.66 -12.61 5.05
N THR A 2 -4.85 -12.54 6.10
CA THR A 2 -5.20 -12.04 7.44
C THR A 2 -4.81 -10.56 7.61
N LYS A 3 -5.18 -9.94 8.74
CA LYS A 3 -4.77 -8.57 9.08
C LYS A 3 -3.25 -8.42 9.21
N ASP A 4 -2.58 -9.44 9.74
CA ASP A 4 -1.13 -9.44 9.95
C ASP A 4 -0.40 -9.54 8.61
N ASP A 5 -1.02 -10.22 7.63
CA ASP A 5 -0.50 -10.29 6.26
C ASP A 5 -0.50 -8.93 5.56
N VAL A 6 -1.51 -8.08 5.79
CA VAL A 6 -1.56 -6.71 5.20
C VAL A 6 -0.42 -5.86 5.73
N ARG A 7 -0.21 -5.91 7.06
CA ARG A 7 0.87 -5.15 7.71
C ARG A 7 2.24 -5.66 7.26
N ALA A 8 2.42 -6.97 7.20
CA ALA A 8 3.65 -7.59 6.70
C ALA A 8 3.89 -7.25 5.22
N ALA A 9 2.84 -7.21 4.40
CA ALA A 9 2.94 -6.81 3.00
C ALA A 9 3.44 -5.37 2.86
N ARG A 10 2.95 -4.41 3.65
CA ARG A 10 3.47 -3.03 3.62
C ARG A 10 4.95 -2.93 3.95
N VAL A 11 5.42 -3.73 4.90
CA VAL A 11 6.85 -3.76 5.25
C VAL A 11 7.64 -4.31 4.06
N LYS A 12 7.25 -5.47 3.53
CA LYS A 12 7.99 -6.14 2.46
C LYS A 12 7.97 -5.36 1.15
N LEU A 13 6.82 -4.82 0.75
CA LEU A 13 6.72 -3.95 -0.43
C LEU A 13 7.52 -2.66 -0.26
N GLY A 14 7.57 -2.12 0.95
CA GLY A 14 8.41 -0.98 1.27
C GLY A 14 9.90 -1.28 1.09
N GLN A 15 10.36 -2.44 1.58
CA GLN A 15 11.72 -2.93 1.36
C GLN A 15 12.06 -3.13 -0.12
N MET A 16 11.09 -3.54 -0.93
CA MET A 16 11.28 -3.79 -2.36
C MET A 16 11.29 -2.50 -3.19
N TRP A 17 10.45 -1.52 -2.87
CA TRP A 17 10.17 -0.38 -3.76
C TRP A 17 10.73 0.95 -3.26
N LYS A 18 10.91 1.14 -1.94
CA LYS A 18 11.39 2.42 -1.41
C LYS A 18 12.91 2.52 -1.45
N PRO A 19 13.47 3.63 -1.95
CA PRO A 19 14.85 3.99 -1.66
C PRO A 19 15.05 4.05 -0.13
N GLY A 20 15.94 3.21 0.41
CA GLY A 20 16.21 3.12 1.85
C GLY A 20 15.39 2.07 2.63
N GLY A 21 14.46 1.35 1.99
CA GLY A 21 13.88 0.11 2.52
C GLY A 21 12.90 0.21 3.70
N GLY A 22 12.30 1.38 3.93
CA GLY A 22 11.28 1.55 4.97
C GLY A 22 9.91 0.98 4.56
N PRO A 23 8.98 0.71 5.51
CA PRO A 23 7.62 0.26 5.19
C PRO A 23 6.86 1.28 4.31
N LEU A 24 5.95 0.80 3.46
CA LEU A 24 4.97 1.69 2.83
C LEU A 24 4.08 2.34 3.91
N THR A 25 3.75 3.61 3.71
CA THR A 25 2.65 4.31 4.37
C THR A 25 1.31 3.74 3.87
N ALA A 26 0.21 4.00 4.59
CA ALA A 26 -1.11 3.61 4.12
C ALA A 26 -1.47 4.31 2.80
N GLN A 27 -1.07 5.58 2.61
CA GLN A 27 -1.32 6.33 1.37
C GLN A 27 -0.58 5.72 0.17
N GLU A 28 0.68 5.33 0.34
CA GLU A 28 1.44 4.67 -0.73
C GLU A 28 0.83 3.31 -1.08
N LEU A 29 0.37 2.55 -0.09
CA LEU A 29 -0.33 1.29 -0.38
C LEU A 29 -1.65 1.54 -1.12
N VAL A 30 -2.41 2.56 -0.73
CA VAL A 30 -3.65 2.98 -1.43
C VAL A 30 -3.40 3.24 -2.90
N ARG A 31 -2.34 4.00 -3.22
CA ARG A 31 -1.95 4.28 -4.60
C ARG A 31 -1.54 3.02 -5.34
N ALA A 32 -0.70 2.19 -4.73
CA ALA A 32 -0.25 0.93 -5.32
C ALA A 32 -1.44 -0.02 -5.63
N LEU A 33 -2.50 0.02 -4.81
CA LEU A 33 -3.70 -0.77 -5.00
C LEU A 33 -4.75 -0.09 -5.92
N GLY A 34 -4.50 1.12 -6.41
CA GLY A 34 -5.46 1.88 -7.22
C GLY A 34 -6.75 2.25 -6.47
N LEU A 35 -6.69 2.38 -5.14
CA LEU A 35 -7.83 2.78 -4.31
C LEU A 35 -8.01 4.30 -4.29
N SER A 36 -9.22 4.78 -3.99
CA SER A 36 -9.48 6.22 -3.81
C SER A 36 -8.62 6.81 -2.68
N GLU A 37 -7.97 7.94 -2.95
CA GLU A 37 -7.12 8.64 -1.97
C GLU A 37 -7.94 9.28 -0.82
N ASP A 38 -9.24 9.54 -1.01
CA ASP A 38 -10.08 10.23 -0.02
C ASP A 38 -10.41 9.37 1.21
N HIS A 39 -10.59 8.06 1.00
CA HIS A 39 -11.02 7.12 2.05
C HIS A 39 -10.14 5.85 2.12
N GLY A 40 -9.19 5.69 1.19
CA GLY A 40 -8.39 4.48 1.08
C GLY A 40 -7.49 4.23 2.29
N THR A 41 -7.01 5.28 2.96
CA THR A 41 -6.11 5.13 4.12
C THR A 41 -6.82 4.52 5.30
N ASP A 42 -8.01 5.02 5.62
CA ASP A 42 -8.89 4.43 6.64
C ASP A 42 -9.24 2.98 6.30
N HIS A 43 -9.47 2.69 5.02
CA HIS A 43 -9.72 1.33 4.57
C HIS A 43 -8.52 0.40 4.83
N VAL A 44 -7.28 0.84 4.49
CA VAL A 44 -6.05 0.10 4.80
C VAL A 44 -5.90 -0.13 6.31
N TYR A 45 -6.07 0.91 7.12
CA TYR A 45 -5.96 0.77 8.58
C TYR A 45 -7.03 -0.15 9.16
N ASN A 46 -8.24 -0.14 8.62
CA ASN A 46 -9.30 -1.05 9.05
C ASN A 46 -8.98 -2.49 8.71
N MET A 47 -8.37 -2.77 7.54
CA MET A 47 -7.87 -4.10 7.20
C MET A 47 -6.76 -4.55 8.17
N GLU A 48 -5.77 -3.71 8.45
CA GLU A 48 -4.68 -4.01 9.39
C GLU A 48 -5.16 -4.24 10.83
N LYS A 49 -6.25 -3.56 11.23
CA LYS A 49 -6.89 -3.76 12.55
C LYS A 49 -7.84 -4.95 12.58
N GLY A 50 -8.10 -5.59 11.44
CA GLY A 50 -9.11 -6.65 11.31
C GLY A 50 -10.56 -6.15 11.45
N LYS A 51 -10.79 -4.83 11.32
CA LYS A 51 -12.13 -4.23 11.31
C LYS A 51 -12.83 -4.34 9.95
N SER A 52 -12.06 -4.55 8.88
CA SER A 52 -12.58 -4.80 7.53
C SER A 52 -11.89 -6.02 6.95
N ALA A 53 -12.65 -6.85 6.23
CA ALA A 53 -12.09 -7.96 5.49
C ALA A 53 -11.25 -7.44 4.32
N VAL A 54 -10.20 -8.19 3.96
CA VAL A 54 -9.44 -7.97 2.74
C VAL A 54 -10.25 -8.54 1.58
N SER A 55 -10.60 -7.70 0.60
CA SER A 55 -11.33 -8.19 -0.59
C SER A 55 -10.44 -9.12 -1.43
N GLY A 56 -11.06 -10.03 -2.18
CA GLY A 56 -10.32 -10.96 -3.05
C GLY A 56 -9.42 -10.25 -4.07
N THR A 57 -9.85 -9.11 -4.60
CA THR A 57 -9.06 -8.28 -5.52
C THR A 57 -7.83 -7.69 -4.85
N ILE A 58 -7.97 -7.14 -3.63
CA ILE A 58 -6.83 -6.61 -2.86
C ILE A 58 -5.86 -7.74 -2.52
N GLU A 59 -6.37 -8.88 -2.09
CA GLU A 59 -5.54 -10.05 -1.81
C GLU A 59 -4.75 -10.52 -3.04
N MET A 60 -5.40 -10.57 -4.21
CA MET A 60 -4.73 -10.95 -5.46
C MET A 60 -3.62 -9.96 -5.84
N LEU A 61 -3.88 -8.65 -5.77
CA LEU A 61 -2.89 -7.62 -6.07
C LEU A 61 -1.69 -7.70 -5.13
N LEU A 62 -1.95 -7.84 -3.82
CA LEU A 62 -0.88 -7.98 -2.83
C LEU A 62 -0.02 -9.22 -3.10
N ARG A 63 -0.62 -10.35 -3.48
CA ARG A 63 0.13 -11.57 -3.86
C ARG A 63 1.01 -11.34 -5.09
N ILE A 64 0.49 -10.67 -6.12
CA ILE A 64 1.25 -10.33 -7.33
C ILE A 64 2.44 -9.44 -6.97
N TYR A 65 2.21 -8.38 -6.20
CA TYR A 65 3.27 -7.45 -5.79
C TYR A 65 4.33 -8.12 -4.92
N LEU A 66 3.92 -8.97 -3.99
CA LEU A 66 4.84 -9.75 -3.15
C LEU A 66 5.66 -10.79 -3.93
N ALA A 67 5.21 -11.17 -5.13
CA ALA A 67 5.94 -12.03 -6.06
C ALA A 67 6.88 -11.26 -7.00
N GLY A 68 7.01 -9.95 -6.83
CA GLY A 68 7.86 -9.10 -7.68
C GLY A 68 7.13 -8.34 -8.78
N GLY A 69 5.80 -8.49 -8.87
CA GLY A 69 4.98 -7.62 -9.70
C GLY A 69 5.09 -6.16 -9.24
N VAL A 70 4.97 -5.24 -10.18
CA VAL A 70 4.96 -3.80 -9.90
C VAL A 70 3.65 -3.20 -10.41
N PRO A 71 3.13 -2.12 -9.79
CA PRO A 71 2.00 -1.39 -10.35
C PRO A 71 2.31 -0.85 -11.77
N PRO A 72 1.27 -0.60 -12.59
CA PRO A 72 1.44 0.07 -13.88
C PRO A 72 2.23 1.39 -13.78
N ASP A 73 3.00 1.73 -14.82
CA ASP A 73 3.93 2.86 -14.83
C ASP A 73 3.26 4.23 -14.61
N ASP A 74 1.97 4.35 -14.92
CA ASP A 74 1.16 5.55 -14.70
C ASP A 74 0.71 5.73 -13.23
N ILE A 75 0.92 4.73 -12.37
CA ILE A 75 0.60 4.79 -10.94
C ILE A 75 1.77 5.40 -10.15
N VAL A 76 1.61 6.67 -9.76
CA VAL A 76 2.58 7.36 -8.90
C VAL A 76 2.36 7.00 -7.43
N ILE A 77 3.13 6.03 -6.92
CA ILE A 77 3.09 5.60 -5.51
C ILE A 77 3.69 6.66 -4.59
N PHE A 78 4.91 7.09 -4.93
CA PHE A 78 5.72 8.01 -4.13
C PHE A 78 5.56 9.42 -4.67
N LYS A 79 4.87 10.28 -3.91
CA LYS A 79 4.78 11.71 -4.21
C LYS A 79 5.71 12.45 -3.28
N ASP A 80 6.46 13.41 -3.82
CA ASP A 80 7.22 14.34 -2.99
C ASP A 80 6.28 15.07 -2.04
N ALA A 81 6.71 15.24 -0.79
CA ALA A 81 5.97 16.07 0.14
C ALA A 81 5.89 17.49 -0.44
N PRO A 82 4.71 18.14 -0.44
CA PRO A 82 4.62 19.51 -0.89
C PRO A 82 5.60 20.36 -0.09
N ARG A 83 6.52 21.05 -0.79
CA ARG A 83 7.42 22.02 -0.16
C ARG A 83 6.54 23.00 0.59
N ARG A 84 6.59 22.98 1.93
CA ARG A 84 5.97 24.02 2.74
C ARG A 84 6.61 25.35 2.32
N ALA A 85 5.84 26.23 1.70
CA ALA A 85 6.23 27.62 1.56
C ALA A 85 6.47 28.16 2.98
N ARG A 86 7.69 28.62 3.26
CA ARG A 86 8.03 29.33 4.48
C ARG A 86 7.62 30.79 4.34
#